data_AF-A0A533HWN6-F1
#
_entry.id   AF-A0A533HWN6-F1
#
_cell.length_a   1.000
_cell.length_b   1.000
_cell.length_c   1.000
_cell.angle_alpha   90.00
_cell.angle_beta   90.00
_cell.angle_gamma   90.00
#
_symmetry.space_group_name_H-M   'P 1'
#
loop_
_entity.id
_entity.type
_entity.pdbx_description
1 polymer ?
#
loop_
_entity_poly.entity_id
_entity_poly.type
_entity_poly.pdbx_seq_one_letter_code
_entity_poly.pdbx_strand_id
1 'polypeptide(L)' 'MTKETKVTLITGFTFITIFFALMIAEVFITRATAYALFASLFMYLFFDKYFFEQKKTEC' A
#
# COMPACT_ATOMS: atom_id res chain seq x y z
N MET A 1 0.45 -16.47 9.97
CA MET A 1 0.82 -15.10 9.51
C MET A 1 -0.16 -14.12 10.12
N THR A 2 0.30 -13.26 11.02
CA THR A 2 -0.51 -12.23 11.69
C THR A 2 -1.05 -11.20 10.70
N LYS A 3 -2.19 -10.58 11.02
CA LYS A 3 -2.85 -9.54 10.18
C LYS A 3 -1.86 -8.44 9.79
N GLU A 4 -1.10 -7.95 10.77
CA GLU A 4 -0.10 -6.90 10.57
C GLU A 4 0.97 -7.31 9.54
N THR A 5 1.48 -8.54 9.60
CA THR A 5 2.43 -9.03 8.62
C THR A 5 1.84 -9.02 7.21
N LYS A 6 0.55 -9.37 7.04
CA LYS A 6 -0.11 -9.33 5.72
C LYS A 6 -0.28 -7.90 5.21
N VAL A 7 -0.75 -7.01 6.08
CA VAL A 7 -0.96 -5.59 5.74
C VAL A 7 0.37 -4.94 5.35
N THR A 8 1.43 -5.14 6.14
CA THR A 8 2.77 -4.60 5.85
C THR A 8 3.33 -5.15 4.54
N LEU A 9 3.15 -6.46 4.27
CA LEU A 9 3.62 -7.06 3.02
C LEU A 9 2.91 -6.47 1.80
N ILE A 10 1.58 -6.32 1.86
CA ILE A 10 0.76 -5.73 0.80
C ILE A 10 1.15 -4.26 0.60
N THR A 11 1.26 -3.50 1.69
CA THR A 11 1.63 -2.08 1.66
C THR A 11 3.01 -1.86 1.04
N GLY A 12 3.99 -2.70 1.41
CA GLY A 12 5.33 -2.65 0.83
C GLY A 12 5.34 -3.01 -0.65
N PHE A 13 4.55 -4.00 -1.06
CA PHE A 13 4.41 -4.37 -2.47
C PHE A 13 3.76 -3.23 -3.28
N THR A 14 2.71 -2.59 -2.74
CA THR A 14 2.05 -1.43 -3.36
C THR A 14 3.01 -0.26 -3.54
N PHE A 15 3.85 0.02 -2.54
CA PHE A 15 4.89 1.06 -2.65
C PHE A 15 5.83 0.78 -3.83
N ILE A 16 6.36 -0.44 -3.91
CA ILE A 16 7.29 -0.84 -4.98
C ILE A 16 6.59 -0.76 -6.34
N THR A 17 5.38 -1.32 -6.49
CA THR A 17 4.64 -1.31 -7.76
C THR A 17 4.37 0.11 -8.25
N ILE A 18 3.90 1.00 -7.38
CA ILE A 18 3.58 2.39 -7.76
C ILE A 18 4.86 3.18 -8.05
N PHE A 19 5.91 2.99 -7.24
CA PHE A 19 7.19 3.65 -7.45
C PHE A 19 7.80 3.30 -8.81
N PHE A 20 7.86 2.00 -9.16
CA PHE A 20 8.38 1.56 -10.45
C PHE A 20 7.47 1.97 -11.62
N ALA A 21 6.15 1.93 -11.46
CA ALA A 21 5.22 2.40 -12.49
C ALA A 21 5.43 3.90 -12.80
N LEU A 22 5.63 4.73 -11.77
CA LEU A 22 5.90 6.16 -11.94
C LEU A 22 7.29 6.43 -12.53
N MET A 23 8.28 5.60 -12.21
CA MET A 23 9.61 5.66 -12.83
C MET A 23 9.56 5.31 -14.32
N ILE A 24 8.77 4.30 -14.71
CA ILE A 24 8.53 3.95 -16.13
C ILE A 24 7.83 5.10 -16.85
N ALA A 25 6.94 5.83 -16.16
CA ALA A 25 6.27 7.01 -16.68
C ALA A 25 7.15 8.29 -16.67
N GLU A 26 8.48 8.14 -16.50
CA GLU A 26 9.48 9.22 -16.46
C GLU A 26 9.19 10.33 -15.42
N VAL A 27 8.44 10.00 -14.37
CA VAL A 27 8.18 10.93 -13.27
C VAL A 27 9.45 11.09 -12.46
N PHE A 28 9.85 12.34 -12.22
CA PHE A 28 11.03 12.66 -11.42
C PHE A 28 11.01 11.93 -10.07
N ILE A 29 12.15 11.33 -9.69
CA ILE A 29 12.21 10.33 -8.59
C ILE A 29 11.61 10.87 -7.28
N THR A 30 11.83 12.14 -6.95
CA THR A 30 11.30 12.78 -5.74
C THR A 30 9.77 12.84 -5.74
N ARG A 31 9.15 13.10 -6.90
CA ARG A 31 7.69 13.11 -7.06
C ARG A 31 7.14 11.70 -7.06
N ALA A 32 7.81 10.77 -7.74
CA ALA A 32 7.44 9.36 -7.75
C ALA A 32 7.43 8.76 -6.33
N THR A 33 8.45 9.03 -5.53
CA THR A 33 8.52 8.62 -4.12
C THR A 33 7.40 9.22 -3.29
N ALA A 34 7.09 10.51 -3.48
CA ALA A 34 6.01 11.17 -2.74
C ALA A 34 4.64 10.53 -3.02
N TYR A 35 4.33 10.26 -4.30
CA TYR A 35 3.08 9.59 -4.68
C TYR A 35 3.04 8.14 -4.20
N ALA A 36 4.14 7.39 -4.32
CA ALA A 36 4.22 6.01 -3.86
C ALA A 36 4.05 5.90 -2.33
N LEU A 37 4.65 6.82 -1.56
CA LEU A 37 4.46 6.91 -0.10
C LEU A 37 3.01 7.25 0.26
N PHE A 38 2.40 8.24 -0.40
CA PHE A 38 1.01 8.60 -0.14
C PHE A 38 0.06 7.44 -0.44
N ALA A 39 0.26 6.77 -1.57
CA ALA A 39 -0.56 5.63 -1.96
C ALA A 39 -0.37 4.43 -1.02
N SER A 40 0.86 4.15 -0.56
CA SER A 40 1.10 3.06 0.38
C SER A 40 0.50 3.35 1.76
N LEU A 41 0.60 4.58 2.26
CA LEU A 41 -0.07 5.02 3.50
C LEU A 41 -1.60 4.89 3.42
N PHE A 42 -2.19 5.30 2.30
CA PHE A 42 -3.61 5.14 2.07
C PHE A 42 -4.03 3.67 2.05
N MET A 43 -3.24 2.83 1.36
CA MET A 43 -3.51 1.39 1.27
C MET A 43 -3.35 0.70 2.63
N TYR A 44 -2.37 1.11 3.44
CA TYR A 44 -2.16 0.62 4.80
C TYR A 44 -3.39 0.92 5.67
N LEU A 45 -3.85 2.18 5.68
CA LEU A 45 -5.05 2.59 6.42
C LEU A 45 -6.30 1.85 5.93
N PHE A 46 -6.46 1.67 4.62
CA PHE A 46 -7.60 0.95 4.04
C PHE A 46 -7.62 -0.53 4.44
N PHE A 47 -6.49 -1.23 4.30
CA PHE A 47 -6.43 -2.64 4.68
C PHE A 47 -6.56 -2.82 6.20
N ASP A 48 -5.90 -1.97 6.99
CA ASP A 48 -5.93 -2.10 8.44
C ASP A 48 -7.34 -1.83 9.03
N LYS A 49 -7.99 -0.74 8.62
CA LYS A 49 -9.28 -0.27 9.19
C LYS A 49 -10.53 -0.79 8.49
N TYR A 50 -10.48 -1.06 7.19
CA TYR A 50 -11.71 -1.39 6.43
C TYR A 50 -11.73 -2.85 5.98
N PHE A 51 -10.63 -3.36 5.44
CA PHE A 51 -10.64 -4.66 4.76
C PHE A 51 -10.55 -5.85 5.73
N PHE A 52 -9.73 -5.74 6.77
CA PHE A 52 -9.59 -6.81 7.77
C PHE A 52 -10.58 -6.72 8.93
N GLU A 53 -11.25 -5.58 9.11
CA GLU A 53 -12.32 -5.42 10.11
C GLU A 53 -13.61 -6.12 9.63
N GLN A 54 -13.90 -6.06 8.32
CA GLN A 54 -15.00 -6.83 7.71
C GLN A 54 -14.77 -8.34 7.72
N LYS A 55 -13.53 -8.83 7.58
CA LYS A 55 -13.23 -10.28 7.66
C LYS A 55 -13.53 -10.91 9.03
N LYS A 56 -13.74 -10.13 10.08
CA LYS A 56 -14.20 -10.63 11.39
C LYS A 56 -15.73 -10.73 11.49
N THR A 57 -16.47 -10.11 10.57
CA THR A 57 -17.94 -10.06 10.60
C THR A 57 -18.59 -11.13 9.72
N GLU A 58 -17.79 -11.95 9.04
CA GLU A 58 -18.24 -13.15 8.35
C GLU A 58 -18.20 -14.33 9.33
N CYS A 59 -19.17 -14.38 10.25
CA CYS A 59 -19.49 -15.53 11.09
C CYS A 59 -20.72 -16.26 10.55
#